data_AF-A0A2V6FDS7-F1
#
_entry.id   AF-A0A2V6FDS7-F1
#
_cell.length_a   1.000
_cell.length_b   1.000
_cell.length_c   1.000
_cell.angle_alpha   90.00
_cell.angle_beta   90.00
_cell.angle_gamma   90.00
#
_symmetry.space_group_name_H-M   'P 1'
#
loop_
_entity.id
_entity.type
_entity.pdbx_description
1 polymer ?
#
loop_
_entity_poly.entity_id
_entity_poly.type
_entity_poly.pdbx_seq_one_letter_code
_entity_poly.pdbx_strand_id
1 'polypeptide(L)'
;MKKNTTIMIFLFAALALFTVPANAAKQVNDMSDINLTVFVPCAAGGAGELVDLSGPLHTLITFTINGNNVSGTAHFQPQGLSGTGETTGDKYQATGVTKASSFKGSFQNGQFTQTYVNNFRIIGQGSGNNFLVHEVLHVTFNANGTVTVFHDNFSIDCK
;
A
#
# COMPACT_ATOMS: atom_id res chain seq x y z
N MET A 1 67.26 37.50 -25.19
CA MET A 1 65.95 38.13 -25.45
C MET A 1 65.33 37.56 -26.72
N LYS A 2 64.39 36.61 -26.56
CA LYS A 2 63.21 36.41 -27.43
C LYS A 2 62.31 35.39 -26.72
N LYS A 3 61.02 35.71 -26.73
CA LYS A 3 60.05 35.47 -25.66
C LYS A 3 59.37 34.11 -25.88
N ASN A 4 59.28 33.32 -24.81
CA ASN A 4 58.37 32.18 -24.65
C ASN A 4 56.95 32.58 -25.06
N THR A 5 56.19 31.68 -25.70
CA THR A 5 54.81 31.29 -25.35
C THR A 5 54.35 30.22 -26.35
N THR A 6 54.79 28.98 -26.11
CA THR A 6 54.09 27.79 -26.60
C THR A 6 53.45 27.17 -25.36
N ILE A 7 52.23 26.63 -25.50
CA ILE A 7 51.50 25.85 -24.48
C ILE A 7 50.73 26.68 -23.44
N MET A 8 49.48 27.05 -23.73
CA MET A 8 48.43 27.09 -22.68
C MET A 8 46.99 27.19 -23.23
N ILE A 9 46.62 26.32 -24.17
CA ILE A 9 45.20 26.08 -24.50
C ILE A 9 45.06 24.57 -24.61
N PHE A 10 43.95 24.00 -24.10
CA PHE A 10 43.64 22.57 -23.92
C PHE A 10 43.87 21.98 -22.53
N LEU A 11 43.31 22.61 -21.49
CA LEU A 11 42.83 21.87 -20.33
C LEU A 11 41.42 22.31 -19.90
N PHE A 12 40.51 22.48 -20.87
CA PHE A 12 39.09 22.23 -20.59
C PHE A 12 38.91 20.71 -20.61
N ALA A 13 39.35 20.05 -19.54
CA ALA A 13 38.95 18.69 -19.28
C ALA A 13 37.43 18.72 -19.13
N ALA A 14 36.74 18.29 -20.17
CA ALA A 14 35.31 18.08 -20.16
C ALA A 14 35.00 17.07 -19.05
N LEU A 15 34.65 17.58 -17.87
CA LEU A 15 33.80 16.87 -16.93
C LEU A 15 32.47 16.71 -17.65
N ALA A 16 32.37 15.69 -18.51
CA ALA A 16 31.11 15.16 -18.93
C ALA A 16 30.45 14.64 -17.65
N LEU A 17 29.66 15.49 -17.01
CA LEU A 17 28.72 15.10 -15.98
C LEU A 17 27.87 14.01 -16.63
N PHE A 18 28.14 12.74 -16.30
CA PHE A 18 27.24 11.66 -16.60
C PHE A 18 25.95 11.96 -15.82
N THR A 19 25.03 12.66 -16.47
CA THR A 19 23.68 12.87 -15.94
C THR A 19 22.98 11.52 -16.03
N VAL A 20 23.18 10.68 -15.02
CA VAL A 20 22.33 9.50 -14.84
C VAL A 20 20.91 10.04 -14.72
N PRO A 21 19.96 9.65 -15.58
CA PRO A 21 18.58 10.10 -15.46
C PRO A 21 18.07 9.64 -14.09
N ALA A 22 17.83 10.60 -13.19
CA ALA A 22 17.17 10.32 -11.93
C ALA A 22 15.69 10.12 -12.22
N ASN A 23 15.19 8.89 -12.06
CA ASN A 23 13.76 8.65 -12.13
C ASN A 23 13.10 9.24 -10.87
N ALA A 24 12.36 10.33 -11.04
CA ALA A 24 11.60 10.93 -9.96
C ALA A 24 10.51 9.97 -9.47
N ALA A 25 10.28 9.95 -8.16
CA ALA A 25 9.14 9.24 -7.60
C ALA A 25 7.84 9.90 -8.10
N LYS A 26 6.92 9.07 -8.59
CA LYS A 26 5.55 9.43 -8.93
C LYS A 26 4.66 9.20 -7.73
N GLN A 27 3.54 9.90 -7.69
CA GLN A 27 2.53 9.77 -6.65
C GLN A 27 1.13 9.63 -7.25
N VAL A 28 0.35 8.71 -6.73
CA VAL A 28 -1.10 8.65 -6.86
C VAL A 28 -1.68 9.04 -5.52
N ASN A 29 -2.54 10.04 -5.51
CA ASN A 29 -3.27 10.51 -4.34
C ASN A 29 -4.73 10.62 -4.75
N ASP A 30 -5.51 9.62 -4.36
CA ASP A 30 -6.86 9.40 -4.85
C ASP A 30 -7.85 9.24 -3.69
N MET A 31 -9.09 9.67 -3.92
CA MET A 31 -10.21 9.42 -3.03
C MET A 31 -11.37 8.90 -3.87
N SER A 32 -11.73 7.65 -3.63
CA SER A 32 -12.75 6.93 -4.38
C SER A 32 -13.74 6.27 -3.45
N ASP A 33 -15.02 6.28 -3.81
CA ASP A 33 -16.04 5.52 -3.09
C ASP A 33 -15.90 4.02 -3.37
N ILE A 34 -15.96 3.24 -2.30
CA ILE A 34 -15.96 1.78 -2.35
C ILE A 34 -17.22 1.22 -1.73
N ASN A 35 -17.58 -0.01 -2.12
CA ASN A 35 -18.64 -0.79 -1.50
C ASN A 35 -18.08 -2.18 -1.21
N LEU A 36 -18.30 -2.68 0.00
CA LEU A 36 -17.85 -4.01 0.41
C LEU A 36 -18.75 -4.58 1.50
N THR A 37 -18.95 -5.90 1.46
CA THR A 37 -19.64 -6.64 2.51
C THR A 37 -18.62 -7.42 3.33
N VAL A 38 -18.64 -7.25 4.64
CA VAL A 38 -17.74 -7.97 5.58
C VAL A 38 -18.52 -8.75 6.60
N PHE A 39 -18.00 -9.91 6.97
CA PHE A 39 -18.53 -10.66 8.10
C PHE A 39 -17.86 -10.20 9.40
N VAL A 40 -18.67 -9.74 10.35
CA VAL A 40 -18.25 -9.32 11.71
C VAL A 40 -18.60 -10.46 12.67
N PRO A 41 -17.65 -11.32 13.07
CA PRO A 41 -17.94 -12.55 13.81
C PRO A 41 -18.43 -12.30 15.24
N CYS A 42 -18.14 -11.15 15.83
CA CYS A 42 -18.52 -10.80 17.20
C CYS A 42 -19.89 -10.14 17.33
N ALA A 43 -20.51 -9.77 16.21
CA ALA A 43 -21.83 -9.18 16.20
C ALA A 43 -22.92 -10.16 16.64
N ALA A 44 -24.15 -9.67 16.83
CA ALA A 44 -25.32 -10.48 17.17
C ALA A 44 -25.09 -11.44 18.36
N GLY A 45 -24.40 -10.97 19.40
CA GLY A 45 -24.08 -11.78 20.58
C GLY A 45 -23.09 -12.92 20.31
N GLY A 46 -22.21 -12.77 19.31
CA GLY A 46 -21.22 -13.76 18.90
C GLY A 46 -21.69 -14.76 17.83
N ALA A 47 -22.93 -14.62 17.33
CA ALA A 47 -23.37 -15.35 16.14
C ALA A 47 -22.74 -14.79 14.85
N GLY A 48 -22.29 -13.53 14.90
CA GLY A 48 -21.77 -12.78 13.79
C GLY A 48 -22.85 -12.27 12.84
N GLU A 49 -22.50 -11.31 11.98
CA GLU A 49 -23.38 -10.82 10.93
C GLU A 49 -22.60 -10.27 9.72
N LEU A 50 -23.28 -10.15 8.58
CA LEU A 50 -22.78 -9.40 7.43
C LEU A 50 -23.05 -7.91 7.63
N VAL A 51 -22.09 -7.09 7.22
CA VAL A 51 -22.15 -5.62 7.27
C VAL A 51 -21.80 -5.07 5.90
N ASP A 52 -22.75 -4.35 5.30
CA ASP A 52 -22.55 -3.63 4.05
C ASP A 52 -21.97 -2.25 4.33
N LEU A 53 -20.72 -2.04 3.91
CA LEU A 53 -19.96 -0.81 4.08
C LEU A 53 -19.88 -0.05 2.76
N SER A 54 -20.09 1.26 2.81
CA SER A 54 -19.96 2.15 1.66
C SER A 54 -19.40 3.51 2.07
N GLY A 55 -18.63 4.12 1.18
CA GLY A 55 -18.01 5.43 1.40
C GLY A 55 -16.57 5.53 0.92
N PRO A 56 -15.89 6.62 1.27
CA PRO A 56 -14.63 6.97 0.63
C PRO A 56 -13.45 6.19 1.21
N LEU A 57 -12.60 5.71 0.30
CA LEU A 57 -11.27 5.19 0.56
C LEU A 57 -10.24 6.14 -0.01
N HIS A 58 -9.36 6.64 0.85
CA HIS A 58 -8.20 7.39 0.42
C HIS A 58 -7.04 6.44 0.13
N THR A 59 -6.50 6.56 -1.08
CA THR A 59 -5.40 5.75 -1.59
C THR A 59 -4.20 6.64 -1.92
N LEU A 60 -3.06 6.33 -1.31
CA LEU A 60 -1.80 7.01 -1.57
C LEU A 60 -0.73 5.99 -1.98
N ILE A 61 -0.22 6.13 -3.21
CA ILE A 61 0.85 5.26 -3.73
C ILE A 61 2.00 6.14 -4.19
N THR A 62 3.20 5.89 -3.68
CA THR A 62 4.42 6.57 -4.11
C THR A 62 5.35 5.55 -4.73
N PHE A 63 5.78 5.74 -5.98
CA PHE A 63 6.55 4.73 -6.69
C PHE A 63 7.52 5.32 -7.72
N THR A 64 8.58 4.58 -8.01
CA THR A 64 9.55 4.91 -9.06
C THR A 64 9.57 3.78 -10.08
N ILE A 65 9.61 4.14 -11.37
CA ILE A 65 9.83 3.20 -12.47
C ILE A 65 11.26 3.38 -12.97
N ASN A 66 12.02 2.29 -13.02
CA ASN A 66 13.40 2.23 -13.48
C ASN A 66 13.52 1.14 -14.56
N GLY A 67 13.36 1.52 -15.83
CA GLY A 67 13.27 0.56 -16.94
C GLY A 67 12.07 -0.37 -16.77
N ASN A 68 12.31 -1.68 -16.77
CA ASN A 68 11.26 -2.70 -16.58
C ASN A 68 10.92 -2.97 -15.12
N ASN A 69 11.44 -2.19 -14.16
CA ASN A 69 11.18 -2.40 -12.74
C ASN A 69 10.38 -1.26 -12.13
N VAL A 70 9.49 -1.58 -11.20
CA VAL A 70 8.77 -0.63 -10.36
C VAL A 70 9.04 -0.92 -8.90
N SER A 71 9.16 0.11 -8.08
CA SER A 71 9.22 -0.04 -6.62
C SER A 71 8.57 1.13 -5.93
N GLY A 72 7.94 0.92 -4.79
CA GLY A 72 7.23 1.98 -4.10
C GLY A 72 6.63 1.58 -2.77
N THR A 73 5.73 2.42 -2.28
CA THR A 73 4.92 2.22 -1.08
C THR A 73 3.45 2.48 -1.41
N ALA A 74 2.55 1.89 -0.63
CA ALA A 74 1.11 2.11 -0.76
C ALA A 74 0.45 2.28 0.60
N HIS A 75 -0.61 3.06 0.66
CA HIS A 75 -1.39 3.34 1.86
C HIS A 75 -2.87 3.45 1.48
N PHE A 76 -3.71 2.76 2.22
CA PHE A 76 -5.17 2.74 2.05
C PHE A 76 -5.80 3.04 3.41
N GLN A 77 -6.57 4.12 3.48
CA GLN A 77 -7.26 4.55 4.70
C GLN A 77 -8.73 4.84 4.39
N PRO A 78 -9.68 4.16 5.06
CA PRO A 78 -11.08 4.57 5.00
C PRO A 78 -11.27 5.95 5.64
N GLN A 79 -12.06 6.84 5.02
CA GLN A 79 -12.31 8.20 5.51
C GLN A 79 -13.81 8.45 5.74
N GLY A 80 -14.42 7.75 6.69
CA GLY A 80 -15.87 7.81 6.93
C GLY A 80 -16.64 6.70 6.22
N LEU A 81 -15.96 5.62 5.84
CA LEU A 81 -16.56 4.38 5.36
C LEU A 81 -17.45 3.77 6.46
N SER A 82 -18.74 3.66 6.19
CA SER A 82 -19.74 3.28 7.20
C SER A 82 -20.77 2.31 6.63
N GLY A 83 -21.49 1.62 7.51
CA GLY A 83 -22.37 0.54 7.10
C GLY A 83 -23.41 0.14 8.13
N THR A 84 -24.27 -0.79 7.73
CA THR A 84 -25.32 -1.35 8.59
C THR A 84 -25.24 -2.87 8.58
N GLY A 85 -25.36 -3.47 9.77
CA GLY A 85 -25.47 -4.92 9.91
C GLY A 85 -26.81 -5.43 9.37
N GLU A 86 -26.76 -6.48 8.55
CA GLU A 86 -27.94 -7.05 7.90
C GLU A 86 -28.90 -7.73 8.88
N THR A 87 -28.40 -8.19 10.04
CA THR A 87 -29.18 -8.96 11.01
C THR A 87 -29.65 -8.09 12.16
N THR A 88 -28.75 -7.32 12.76
CA THR A 88 -29.06 -6.51 13.95
C THR A 88 -29.58 -5.12 13.60
N GLY A 89 -29.28 -4.63 12.40
CA GLY A 89 -29.47 -3.22 12.04
C GLY A 89 -28.44 -2.28 12.67
N ASP A 90 -27.40 -2.82 13.33
CA ASP A 90 -26.38 -2.03 13.99
C ASP A 90 -25.56 -1.19 13.00
N LYS A 91 -25.16 0.00 13.42
CA LYS A 91 -24.26 0.85 12.62
C LYS A 91 -22.80 0.51 12.89
N TYR A 92 -22.02 0.52 11.81
CA TYR A 92 -20.61 0.20 11.83
C TYR A 92 -19.79 1.27 11.12
N GLN A 93 -18.57 1.48 11.60
CA GLN A 93 -17.56 2.34 11.00
C GLN A 93 -16.31 1.53 10.68
N ALA A 94 -15.89 1.56 9.42
CA ALA A 94 -14.63 0.99 9.01
C ALA A 94 -13.51 2.03 9.17
N THR A 95 -12.44 1.64 9.84
CA THR A 95 -11.29 2.48 10.12
C THR A 95 -9.99 1.66 10.12
N GLY A 96 -8.90 2.29 10.51
CA GLY A 96 -7.57 1.72 10.45
C GLY A 96 -6.88 2.00 9.12
N VAL A 97 -5.76 1.31 8.90
CA VAL A 97 -4.89 1.55 7.73
C VAL A 97 -4.32 0.23 7.24
N THR A 98 -4.40 0.01 5.93
CA THR A 98 -3.55 -0.97 5.24
C THR A 98 -2.40 -0.24 4.58
N LYS A 99 -1.17 -0.65 4.88
CA LYS A 99 0.03 -0.04 4.29
C LYS A 99 0.96 -1.10 3.73
N ALA A 100 1.49 -0.86 2.54
CA ALA A 100 2.65 -1.55 2.05
C ALA A 100 3.88 -0.67 2.25
N SER A 101 4.73 -1.05 3.22
CA SER A 101 5.97 -0.33 3.51
C SER A 101 6.97 -0.40 2.37
N SER A 102 6.87 -1.44 1.54
CA SER A 102 7.55 -1.52 0.25
C SER A 102 6.86 -2.52 -0.67
N PHE A 103 6.88 -2.24 -1.96
CA PHE A 103 6.61 -3.21 -3.02
C PHE A 103 7.67 -3.09 -4.12
N LYS A 104 7.87 -4.18 -4.85
CA LYS A 104 8.73 -4.25 -6.03
C LYS A 104 8.06 -5.11 -7.10
N GLY A 105 8.20 -4.72 -8.36
CA GLY A 105 7.65 -5.45 -9.48
C GLY A 105 8.52 -5.36 -10.73
N SER A 106 8.37 -6.36 -11.60
CA SER A 106 9.02 -6.44 -12.90
C SER A 106 7.97 -6.53 -14.00
N PHE A 107 7.97 -5.56 -14.92
CA PHE A 107 7.14 -5.57 -16.12
C PHE A 107 7.61 -6.60 -17.17
N GLN A 108 8.82 -7.16 -17.01
CA GLN A 108 9.37 -8.13 -17.95
C GLN A 108 8.78 -9.53 -17.77
N ASN A 109 8.54 -9.94 -16.53
CA ASN A 109 8.13 -11.30 -16.18
C ASN A 109 6.96 -11.35 -15.18
N GLY A 110 6.38 -10.20 -14.82
CA GLY A 110 5.24 -10.10 -13.91
C GLY A 110 5.58 -10.43 -12.45
N GLN A 111 6.85 -10.65 -12.10
CA GLN A 111 7.23 -10.88 -10.71
C GLN A 111 6.86 -9.66 -9.86
N PHE A 112 6.25 -9.90 -8.70
CA PHE A 112 5.87 -8.84 -7.77
C PHE A 112 6.04 -9.30 -6.33
N THR A 113 6.61 -8.46 -5.48
CA THR A 113 6.75 -8.72 -4.05
C THR A 113 6.26 -7.52 -3.26
N GLN A 114 5.57 -7.80 -2.15
CA GLN A 114 5.08 -6.75 -1.26
C GLN A 114 4.98 -7.29 0.16
N THR A 115 5.36 -6.43 1.10
CA THR A 115 5.01 -6.60 2.51
C THR A 115 3.90 -5.60 2.83
N TYR A 116 2.77 -6.08 3.34
CA TYR A 116 1.75 -5.19 3.87
C TYR A 116 1.43 -5.46 5.34
N VAL A 117 1.14 -4.36 6.03
CA VAL A 117 0.63 -4.34 7.40
C VAL A 117 -0.82 -3.87 7.31
N ASN A 118 -1.73 -4.76 7.63
CA ASN A 118 -3.16 -4.50 7.70
C ASN A 118 -3.53 -4.23 9.17
N ASN A 119 -4.14 -3.08 9.44
CA ASN A 119 -4.73 -2.74 10.74
C ASN A 119 -6.21 -2.36 10.57
N PHE A 120 -6.96 -3.14 9.80
CA PHE A 120 -8.37 -2.87 9.53
C PHE A 120 -9.24 -3.09 10.75
N ARG A 121 -10.20 -2.20 10.98
CA ARG A 121 -11.09 -2.24 12.13
C ARG A 121 -12.52 -1.94 11.69
N ILE A 122 -13.45 -2.77 12.13
CA ILE A 122 -14.88 -2.52 12.03
C ILE A 122 -15.39 -2.23 13.42
N ILE A 123 -15.82 -0.99 13.65
CA ILE A 123 -16.24 -0.49 14.95
C ILE A 123 -17.76 -0.42 14.95
N GLY A 124 -18.40 -1.25 15.75
CA GLY A 124 -19.85 -1.27 15.88
C GLY A 124 -20.37 -0.24 16.89
N GLN A 125 -21.65 0.09 16.80
CA GLN A 125 -22.31 1.02 17.72
C GLN A 125 -22.52 0.45 19.13
N GLY A 126 -22.44 -0.88 19.27
CA GLY A 126 -22.72 -1.59 20.51
C GLY A 126 -21.45 -1.95 21.26
N SER A 127 -21.62 -2.51 22.46
CA SER A 127 -20.51 -3.15 23.18
C SER A 127 -20.29 -4.56 22.61
N GLY A 128 -19.05 -4.98 22.41
CA GLY A 128 -18.75 -6.37 22.04
C GLY A 128 -18.80 -6.69 20.55
N ASN A 129 -19.14 -5.72 19.68
CA ASN A 129 -19.23 -5.92 18.24
C ASN A 129 -18.12 -5.22 17.45
N ASN A 130 -17.01 -4.84 18.09
CA ASN A 130 -15.84 -4.37 17.37
C ASN A 130 -15.02 -5.55 16.85
N PHE A 131 -14.70 -5.54 15.57
CA PHE A 131 -13.85 -6.52 14.91
C PHE A 131 -12.53 -5.87 14.48
N LEU A 132 -11.44 -6.27 15.11
CA LEU A 132 -10.12 -5.68 14.91
C LEU A 132 -9.19 -6.72 14.28
N VAL A 133 -8.64 -6.39 13.12
CA VAL A 133 -7.66 -7.22 12.42
C VAL A 133 -6.30 -6.55 12.49
N HIS A 134 -5.28 -7.33 12.86
CA HIS A 134 -3.89 -6.98 12.65
C HIS A 134 -3.22 -8.10 11.88
N GLU A 135 -2.57 -7.76 10.78
CA GLU A 135 -1.83 -8.73 9.99
C GLU A 135 -0.58 -8.11 9.38
N VAL A 136 0.56 -8.78 9.54
CA VAL A 136 1.76 -8.53 8.74
C VAL A 136 1.94 -9.71 7.81
N LEU A 137 2.03 -9.42 6.52
CA LEU A 137 2.18 -10.48 5.55
C LEU A 137 3.08 -10.11 4.37
N HIS A 138 3.70 -11.15 3.82
CA HIS A 138 4.60 -11.09 2.67
C HIS A 138 4.01 -11.90 1.53
N VAL A 139 3.68 -11.22 0.43
CA VAL A 139 3.21 -11.87 -0.80
C VAL A 139 4.29 -11.77 -1.86
N THR A 140 4.56 -12.88 -2.52
CA THR A 140 5.39 -12.94 -3.72
C THR A 140 4.64 -13.64 -4.84
N PHE A 141 4.40 -12.91 -5.92
CA PHE A 141 4.03 -13.45 -7.21
C PHE A 141 5.32 -13.78 -7.95
N ASN A 142 5.57 -15.07 -8.16
CA ASN A 142 6.80 -15.56 -8.78
C ASN A 142 6.68 -15.50 -10.32
N ALA A 143 7.82 -15.40 -11.01
CA ALA A 143 7.87 -15.33 -12.47
C ALA A 143 7.32 -16.59 -13.19
N ASN A 144 7.21 -17.71 -12.48
CA ASN A 144 6.61 -18.96 -12.97
C ASN A 144 5.09 -19.02 -12.74
N GLY A 145 4.46 -17.94 -12.25
CA GLY A 145 3.04 -17.86 -11.97
C GLY A 145 2.61 -18.39 -10.59
N THR A 146 3.51 -18.91 -9.76
CA THR A 146 3.15 -19.38 -8.41
C THR A 146 3.10 -18.23 -7.42
N VAL A 147 2.17 -18.27 -6.47
CA VAL A 147 2.06 -17.27 -5.40
C VAL A 147 2.51 -17.90 -4.08
N THR A 148 3.34 -17.19 -3.33
CA THR A 148 3.72 -17.56 -1.96
C THR A 148 3.29 -16.45 -1.02
N VAL A 149 2.63 -16.83 0.07
CA VAL A 149 2.13 -15.92 1.10
C VAL A 149 2.66 -16.38 2.45
N PHE A 150 3.25 -15.45 3.22
CA PHE A 150 3.66 -15.68 4.59
C PHE A 150 2.94 -14.71 5.51
N HIS A 151 2.37 -15.24 6.59
CA HIS A 151 1.68 -14.48 7.62
C HIS A 151 2.58 -14.49 8.87
N ASP A 152 3.20 -13.35 9.20
CA ASP A 152 4.19 -13.29 10.29
C ASP A 152 3.56 -12.94 11.63
N ASN A 153 2.57 -12.03 11.62
CA ASN A 153 1.91 -11.56 12.82
C ASN A 153 0.44 -11.31 12.51
N PHE A 154 -0.39 -12.33 12.75
CA PHE A 154 -1.83 -12.28 12.52
C PHE A 154 -2.56 -12.35 13.86
N SER A 155 -3.44 -11.38 14.10
CA SER A 155 -4.37 -11.40 15.22
C SER A 155 -5.72 -10.86 14.82
N ILE A 156 -6.75 -11.46 15.41
CA ILE A 156 -8.13 -11.00 15.35
C ILE A 156 -8.61 -10.83 16.78
N ASP A 157 -9.13 -9.65 17.08
CA ASP A 157 -9.73 -9.35 18.38
C ASP A 157 -11.19 -8.91 18.22
N CYS A 158 -12.01 -9.36 19.16
CA CYS A 158 -13.41 -8.95 19.31
C CYS A 158 -13.54 -8.16 20.62
N LYS A 159 -14.09 -6.93 20.57
CA LYS A 159 -14.19 -6.04 21.74
C LYS A 159 -15.53 -5.35 21.89
#